data_AF-A0A076GZ99-F1
#
_entry.id   AF-A0A076GZ99-F1
#
_cell.length_a   1.000
_cell.length_b   1.000
_cell.length_c   1.000
_cell.angle_alpha   90.00
_cell.angle_beta   90.00
_cell.angle_gamma   90.00
#
_symmetry.space_group_name_H-M   'P 1'
#
loop_
_entity.id
_entity.type
_entity.pdbx_description
1 polymer ?
#
loop_
_entity_poly.entity_id
_entity_poly.type
_entity_poly.pdbx_seq_one_letter_code
_entity_poly.pdbx_strand_id
1 'polypeptide(L)'
;MLFSVSQMDRQMVIEDLADCGGIELLDSILKSPVSPVFRLRFVQAVLPPLETSLTAKWNLLDVLDQILTDSPDSLLLRQTLDMEMSISECLEGLFSNDFARCYQCLLYLSGVDGSKLGPLLLQQWNDRAFNDYGAHYFFVRLIGLVSSWPDDTISILEKLLLEAVDNLRPQFSKSRPAALLSLLNLSSKQLSSHFLIEILESSNSSWQLQYAALMVAEQLPERELLILHQHLGAEGHLSAAHAYVRKKLSRVLA
;
A
#
# COMPACT_ATOMS: atom_id res chain seq x y z
N MET A 1 -22.71 -9.45 -4.51
CA MET A 1 -22.66 -8.47 -3.40
C MET A 1 -21.22 -7.99 -3.17
N LEU A 2 -20.25 -8.83 -2.77
CA LEU A 2 -18.82 -8.39 -2.64
C LEU A 2 -18.12 -7.98 -3.96
N PHE A 3 -18.60 -8.49 -5.09
CA PHE A 3 -18.04 -8.17 -6.42
C PHE A 3 -19.04 -7.43 -7.30
N SER A 4 -20.06 -6.78 -6.74
CA SER A 4 -21.04 -6.01 -7.53
C SER A 4 -20.37 -4.88 -8.33
N VAL A 5 -21.06 -4.39 -9.35
CA VAL A 5 -20.64 -3.21 -10.12
C VAL A 5 -20.62 -1.94 -9.27
N SER A 6 -21.54 -1.82 -8.31
CA SER A 6 -21.63 -0.68 -7.40
C SER A 6 -20.52 -0.75 -6.35
N GLN A 7 -19.66 0.27 -6.28
CA GLN A 7 -18.70 0.41 -5.18
C GLN A 7 -19.39 0.45 -3.82
N MET A 8 -20.51 1.16 -3.69
CA MET A 8 -21.21 1.32 -2.42
C MET A 8 -21.66 -0.04 -1.88
N ASP A 9 -22.22 -0.89 -2.74
CA ASP A 9 -22.63 -2.24 -2.36
C ASP A 9 -21.44 -3.07 -1.86
N ARG A 10 -20.28 -2.98 -2.53
CA ARG A 10 -19.07 -3.69 -2.09
C ARG A 10 -18.63 -3.20 -0.70
N GLN A 11 -18.64 -1.90 -0.47
CA GLN A 11 -18.24 -1.31 0.81
C GLN A 11 -19.20 -1.69 1.94
N MET A 12 -20.51 -1.53 1.74
CA MET A 12 -21.53 -1.86 2.74
C MET A 12 -21.43 -3.33 3.16
N VAL A 13 -21.27 -4.24 2.20
CA VAL A 13 -21.14 -5.68 2.51
C VAL A 13 -19.90 -5.96 3.36
N ILE A 14 -18.78 -5.28 3.11
CA ILE A 14 -17.56 -5.46 3.92
C ILE A 14 -17.76 -4.93 5.34
N GLU A 15 -18.47 -3.83 5.50
CA GLU A 15 -18.79 -3.27 6.81
C GLU A 15 -19.75 -4.19 7.58
N ASP A 16 -20.83 -4.66 6.95
CA ASP A 16 -21.76 -5.64 7.55
C ASP A 16 -21.03 -6.91 7.99
N LEU A 17 -20.11 -7.41 7.17
CA LEU A 17 -19.31 -8.59 7.49
C LEU A 17 -18.29 -8.35 8.60
N ALA A 18 -17.76 -7.14 8.71
CA ALA A 18 -16.89 -6.75 9.82
C ALA A 18 -17.69 -6.73 11.13
N ASP A 19 -18.89 -6.15 11.10
CA ASP A 19 -19.77 -6.01 12.27
C ASP A 19 -20.33 -7.36 12.75
N CYS A 20 -20.58 -8.31 11.84
CA CYS A 20 -21.07 -9.65 12.20
C CYS A 20 -19.97 -10.70 12.43
N GLY A 21 -18.70 -10.35 12.26
CA GLY A 21 -17.57 -11.28 12.50
C GLY A 21 -17.38 -12.35 11.42
N GLY A 22 -17.73 -12.06 10.16
CA GLY A 22 -17.77 -13.00 9.03
C GLY A 22 -16.39 -13.45 8.49
N ILE A 23 -15.51 -13.94 9.36
CA ILE A 23 -14.13 -14.35 9.06
C ILE A 23 -14.03 -15.38 7.93
N GLU A 24 -15.05 -16.22 7.75
CA GLU A 24 -15.12 -17.23 6.68
C GLU A 24 -15.00 -16.63 5.26
N LEU A 25 -15.33 -15.35 5.11
CA LEU A 25 -15.22 -14.62 3.84
C LEU A 25 -13.90 -13.87 3.66
N LEU A 26 -12.93 -13.98 4.58
CA LEU A 26 -11.66 -13.24 4.53
C LEU A 26 -10.97 -13.34 3.16
N ASP A 27 -10.87 -14.53 2.57
CA ASP A 27 -10.23 -14.71 1.25
C ASP A 27 -10.95 -13.92 0.13
N SER A 28 -12.28 -13.80 0.23
CA SER A 28 -13.08 -13.01 -0.73
C SER A 28 -12.92 -11.52 -0.49
N ILE A 29 -12.83 -11.09 0.78
CA ILE A 29 -12.62 -9.70 1.16
C ILE A 29 -11.26 -9.22 0.67
N LEU A 30 -10.19 -9.99 0.87
CA LEU A 30 -8.84 -9.63 0.44
C LEU A 30 -8.73 -9.42 -1.08
N LYS A 31 -9.54 -10.15 -1.85
CA LYS A 31 -9.62 -10.06 -3.32
C LYS A 31 -10.62 -9.01 -3.81
N SER A 32 -11.39 -8.38 -2.92
CA SER A 32 -12.43 -7.42 -3.34
C SER A 32 -11.82 -6.08 -3.78
N PRO A 33 -12.27 -5.51 -4.91
CA PRO A 33 -11.74 -4.24 -5.42
C PRO A 33 -12.37 -3.05 -4.70
N VAL A 34 -11.96 -2.87 -3.45
CA VAL A 34 -12.27 -1.73 -2.58
C VAL A 34 -10.99 -1.15 -2.02
N SER A 35 -11.07 0.02 -1.37
CA SER A 35 -9.92 0.59 -0.69
C SER A 35 -9.29 -0.40 0.30
N PRO A 36 -7.95 -0.49 0.37
CA PRO A 36 -7.27 -1.32 1.36
C PRO A 36 -7.64 -0.93 2.79
N VAL A 37 -8.10 0.31 3.02
CA VAL A 37 -8.63 0.75 4.32
C VAL A 37 -9.85 -0.08 4.76
N PHE A 38 -10.78 -0.40 3.84
CA PHE A 38 -11.95 -1.23 4.18
C PHE A 38 -11.55 -2.69 4.44
N ARG A 39 -10.66 -3.24 3.61
CA ARG A 39 -10.10 -4.59 3.82
C ARG A 39 -9.36 -4.69 5.15
N LEU A 40 -8.60 -3.66 5.50
CA LEU A 40 -7.87 -3.59 6.76
C LEU A 40 -8.82 -3.48 7.96
N ARG A 41 -9.84 -2.64 7.87
CA ARG A 41 -10.86 -2.51 8.93
C ARG A 41 -11.57 -3.84 9.19
N PHE A 42 -11.92 -4.57 8.13
CA PHE A 42 -12.48 -5.91 8.27
C PHE A 42 -11.52 -6.85 9.00
N VAL A 43 -10.24 -6.91 8.59
CA VAL A 43 -9.22 -7.73 9.27
C VAL A 43 -9.08 -7.36 10.75
N GLN A 44 -9.06 -6.07 11.08
CA GLN A 44 -8.98 -5.61 12.47
C GLN A 44 -10.21 -5.99 13.31
N ALA A 45 -11.39 -6.10 12.68
CA ALA A 45 -12.63 -6.49 13.35
C ALA A 45 -12.71 -8.00 13.59
N VAL A 46 -12.29 -8.83 12.62
CA VAL A 46 -12.55 -10.27 12.65
C VAL A 46 -11.34 -11.12 13.07
N LEU A 47 -10.11 -10.61 12.92
CA LEU A 47 -8.89 -11.27 13.39
C LEU A 47 -8.44 -10.61 14.70
N PRO A 48 -8.72 -11.24 15.86
CA PRO A 48 -8.41 -10.63 17.14
C PRO A 48 -6.89 -10.40 17.30
N PRO A 49 -6.50 -9.43 18.15
CA PRO A 49 -5.11 -9.26 18.52
C PRO A 49 -4.58 -10.54 19.20
N LEU A 50 -3.81 -11.29 18.42
CA LEU A 50 -2.55 -11.97 18.78
C LEU A 50 -2.49 -13.02 19.91
N GLU A 51 -3.49 -13.20 20.77
CA GLU A 51 -3.35 -14.11 21.94
C GLU A 51 -4.24 -15.35 21.94
N THR A 52 -5.34 -15.36 21.19
CA THR A 52 -6.20 -16.55 21.09
C THR A 52 -6.09 -17.15 19.70
N SER A 53 -5.30 -18.22 19.60
CA SER A 53 -5.17 -19.16 18.47
C SER A 53 -5.73 -18.66 17.14
N LEU A 54 -4.83 -18.20 16.26
CA LEU A 54 -5.12 -18.09 14.84
C LEU A 54 -5.80 -19.40 14.41
N THR A 55 -6.98 -19.31 13.81
CA THR A 55 -7.52 -20.42 13.02
C THR A 55 -6.39 -20.86 12.10
N ALA A 56 -6.01 -22.15 12.12
CA ALA A 56 -4.81 -22.69 11.46
C ALA A 56 -4.65 -22.37 9.96
N LYS A 57 -5.65 -21.71 9.36
CA LYS A 57 -5.75 -21.34 7.95
C LYS A 57 -5.02 -20.04 7.57
N TRP A 58 -4.98 -19.01 8.42
CA TRP A 58 -4.45 -17.68 8.02
C TRP A 58 -3.35 -17.17 8.95
N ASN A 59 -2.28 -16.63 8.36
CA ASN A 59 -1.25 -15.89 9.06
C ASN A 59 -1.54 -14.39 9.00
N LEU A 60 -1.66 -13.75 10.17
CA LEU A 60 -1.97 -12.32 10.28
C LEU A 60 -0.95 -11.42 9.58
N LEU A 61 0.36 -11.71 9.68
CA LEU A 61 1.38 -10.86 9.04
C LEU A 61 1.29 -10.96 7.53
N ASP A 62 1.06 -12.14 6.98
CA ASP A 62 0.94 -12.33 5.53
C ASP A 62 -0.32 -11.62 4.99
N VAL A 63 -1.42 -11.62 5.76
CA VAL A 63 -2.63 -10.87 5.43
C VAL A 63 -2.39 -9.35 5.46
N LEU A 64 -1.69 -8.85 6.49
CA LEU A 64 -1.35 -7.42 6.60
C LEU A 64 -0.38 -6.97 5.50
N ASP A 65 0.63 -7.78 5.20
CA ASP A 65 1.58 -7.55 4.10
C ASP A 65 0.80 -7.45 2.77
N GLN A 66 -0.10 -8.40 2.49
CA GLN A 66 -0.93 -8.37 1.27
C GLN A 66 -1.77 -7.09 1.18
N ILE A 67 -2.43 -6.68 2.28
CA ILE A 67 -3.27 -5.48 2.28
C ILE A 67 -2.45 -4.20 2.09
N LEU A 68 -1.24 -4.11 2.64
CA LEU A 68 -0.41 -2.92 2.51
C LEU A 68 0.31 -2.85 1.15
N THR A 69 0.77 -3.98 0.62
CA THR A 69 1.26 -4.08 -0.76
C THR A 69 0.16 -3.72 -1.75
N ASP A 70 -1.07 -4.17 -1.48
CA ASP A 70 -2.29 -3.86 -2.24
C ASP A 70 -2.16 -4.07 -3.76
N SER A 71 -1.49 -5.15 -4.18
CA SER A 71 -1.24 -5.40 -5.61
C SER A 71 -2.55 -5.60 -6.38
N PRO A 72 -2.75 -4.92 -7.54
CA PRO A 72 -3.92 -5.14 -8.39
C PRO A 72 -4.03 -6.60 -8.89
N ASP A 73 -2.92 -7.32 -9.05
CA ASP A 73 -2.91 -8.74 -9.44
C ASP A 73 -3.53 -9.66 -8.38
N SER A 74 -3.57 -9.22 -7.13
CA SER A 74 -4.17 -9.98 -6.03
C SER A 74 -5.70 -9.82 -5.94
N LEU A 75 -6.28 -8.94 -6.78
CA LEU A 75 -7.69 -8.60 -6.75
C LEU A 75 -8.49 -9.33 -7.82
N LEU A 76 -9.73 -9.67 -7.51
CA LEU A 76 -10.70 -10.15 -8.48
C LEU A 76 -11.33 -8.95 -9.18
N LEU A 77 -10.59 -8.43 -10.17
CA LEU A 77 -11.10 -7.47 -11.14
C LEU A 77 -11.92 -8.27 -12.16
N ARG A 78 -13.24 -8.07 -12.20
CA ARG A 78 -14.04 -8.62 -13.31
C ARG A 78 -13.40 -8.11 -14.61
N GLN A 79 -13.24 -9.00 -15.59
CA GLN A 79 -12.78 -8.62 -16.93
C GLN A 79 -13.77 -7.60 -17.49
N THR A 80 -13.43 -6.33 -17.35
CA THR A 80 -14.14 -5.24 -18.02
C THR A 80 -13.10 -4.21 -18.39
N LEU A 81 -12.16 -4.59 -19.25
CA LEU A 81 -11.47 -3.67 -20.13
C LEU A 81 -11.39 -4.35 -21.51
N ASP A 82 -12.55 -4.64 -22.08
CA ASP A 82 -12.69 -5.15 -23.46
C ASP A 82 -12.42 -4.06 -24.52
N MET A 83 -11.71 -2.99 -24.17
CA MET A 83 -11.49 -1.85 -25.06
C MET A 83 -10.03 -1.41 -25.02
N GLU A 84 -9.49 -1.11 -26.21
CA GLU A 84 -8.22 -0.40 -26.41
C GLU A 84 -8.32 1.01 -25.80
N MET A 85 -8.20 1.12 -24.48
CA MET A 85 -8.10 2.42 -23.82
C MET A 85 -6.72 3.02 -24.07
N SER A 86 -6.69 4.33 -24.29
CA SER A 86 -5.46 5.10 -24.31
C SER A 86 -4.87 5.27 -22.91
N ILE A 87 -3.56 5.56 -22.84
CA ILE A 87 -2.86 5.90 -21.59
C ILE A 87 -3.58 7.04 -20.86
N SER A 88 -4.04 8.05 -21.60
CA SER A 88 -4.73 9.22 -21.04
C SER A 88 -6.07 8.83 -20.40
N GLU A 89 -6.89 7.99 -21.04
CA GLU A 89 -8.16 7.53 -20.47
C GLU A 89 -7.96 6.71 -19.18
N CYS A 90 -6.90 5.89 -19.14
CA CYS A 90 -6.53 5.16 -17.93
C CYS A 90 -6.08 6.09 -16.80
N LEU A 91 -5.26 7.10 -17.10
CA LEU A 91 -4.84 8.09 -16.12
C LEU A 91 -6.04 8.87 -15.56
N GLU A 92 -7.00 9.25 -16.41
CA GLU A 92 -8.28 9.82 -15.99
C GLU A 92 -9.07 8.85 -15.10
N GLY A 93 -9.02 7.55 -15.41
CA GLY A 93 -9.66 6.49 -14.63
C GLY A 93 -9.16 6.39 -13.18
N LEU A 94 -7.93 6.80 -12.89
CA LEU A 94 -7.38 6.82 -11.52
C LEU A 94 -8.04 7.86 -10.60
N PHE A 95 -8.74 8.84 -11.17
CA PHE A 95 -9.56 9.82 -10.43
C PHE A 95 -10.99 9.32 -10.16
N SER A 96 -11.30 8.08 -10.55
CA SER A 96 -12.63 7.53 -10.31
C SER A 96 -12.88 7.36 -8.81
N ASN A 97 -14.14 7.58 -8.42
CA ASN A 97 -14.60 7.16 -7.11
C ASN A 97 -14.76 5.65 -7.02
N ASP A 98 -14.73 4.89 -8.12
CA ASP A 98 -14.83 3.42 -8.12
C ASP A 98 -13.44 2.76 -8.10
N PHE A 99 -13.06 2.18 -6.96
CA PHE A 99 -11.80 1.47 -6.78
C PHE A 99 -11.59 0.33 -7.78
N ALA A 100 -12.66 -0.34 -8.24
CA ALA A 100 -12.51 -1.37 -9.27
C ALA A 100 -12.01 -0.79 -10.59
N ARG A 101 -12.56 0.36 -11.00
CA ARG A 101 -12.09 1.10 -12.17
C ARG A 101 -10.65 1.58 -11.98
N CYS A 102 -10.33 2.15 -10.81
CA CYS A 102 -8.97 2.59 -10.53
C CYS A 102 -7.96 1.44 -10.59
N TYR A 103 -8.27 0.26 -10.02
CA TYR A 103 -7.39 -0.91 -10.08
C TYR A 103 -7.24 -1.47 -11.49
N GLN A 104 -8.30 -1.45 -12.30
CA GLN A 104 -8.24 -1.85 -13.71
C GLN A 104 -7.32 -0.92 -14.51
N CYS A 105 -7.47 0.40 -14.35
CA CYS A 105 -6.57 1.38 -14.97
C CYS A 105 -5.14 1.24 -14.44
N LEU A 106 -4.96 1.02 -13.14
CA LEU A 106 -3.64 0.80 -12.52
C LEU A 106 -2.93 -0.42 -13.12
N LEU A 107 -3.64 -1.55 -13.24
CA LEU A 107 -3.12 -2.79 -13.82
C LEU A 107 -2.73 -2.63 -15.29
N TYR A 108 -3.55 -1.91 -16.07
CA TYR A 108 -3.21 -1.59 -17.46
C TYR A 108 -1.95 -0.71 -17.51
N LEU A 109 -1.93 0.38 -16.74
CA LEU A 109 -0.84 1.36 -16.76
C LEU A 109 0.49 0.79 -16.26
N SER A 110 0.48 -0.18 -15.32
CA SER A 110 1.71 -0.83 -14.88
C SER A 110 2.42 -1.61 -15.97
N GLY A 111 1.71 -2.02 -17.03
CA GLY A 111 2.28 -2.66 -18.22
C GLY A 111 2.73 -1.70 -19.31
N VAL A 112 2.52 -0.39 -19.14
CA VAL A 112 2.90 0.62 -20.14
C VAL A 112 4.37 1.00 -19.97
N ASP A 113 5.07 1.15 -21.09
CA ASP A 113 6.46 1.61 -21.12
C ASP A 113 6.61 2.98 -20.44
N GLY A 114 7.56 3.07 -19.51
CA GLY A 114 7.76 4.23 -18.64
C GLY A 114 8.10 5.51 -19.42
N SER A 115 8.75 5.41 -20.59
CA SER A 115 9.08 6.57 -21.42
C SER A 115 7.82 7.21 -22.03
N LYS A 116 6.78 6.42 -22.30
CA LYS A 116 5.49 6.91 -22.81
C LYS A 116 4.61 7.43 -21.68
N LEU A 117 4.64 6.78 -20.52
CA LEU A 117 3.81 7.10 -19.38
C LEU A 117 4.29 8.34 -18.62
N GLY A 118 5.60 8.51 -18.46
CA GLY A 118 6.22 9.53 -17.60
C GLY A 118 5.72 10.95 -17.85
N PRO A 119 5.76 11.48 -19.09
CA PRO A 119 5.30 12.83 -19.38
C PRO A 119 3.82 13.06 -19.00
N LEU A 120 2.95 12.09 -19.30
CA LEU A 120 1.52 12.18 -19.02
C LEU A 120 1.21 12.05 -17.52
N LEU A 121 1.93 11.16 -16.82
CA LEU A 121 1.83 11.00 -15.37
C LEU A 121 2.23 12.29 -14.66
N LEU A 122 3.38 12.86 -15.01
CA LEU A 122 3.88 14.09 -14.39
C LEU A 122 2.97 15.29 -14.69
N GLN A 123 2.41 15.37 -15.90
CA GLN A 123 1.42 16.39 -16.23
C GLN A 123 0.18 16.28 -15.31
N GLN A 124 -0.42 15.11 -15.20
CA GLN A 124 -1.61 14.87 -14.37
C GLN A 124 -1.31 15.03 -12.87
N TRP A 125 -0.11 14.63 -12.44
CA TRP A 125 0.35 14.85 -11.08
C TRP A 125 0.36 16.32 -10.72
N ASN A 126 0.99 17.16 -11.55
CA ASN A 126 1.12 18.59 -11.34
C ASN A 126 -0.21 19.34 -11.49
N ASP A 127 -1.10 18.89 -12.36
CA ASP A 127 -2.41 19.52 -12.57
C ASP A 127 -3.31 19.33 -11.35
N ARG A 128 -3.46 18.09 -10.87
CA ARG A 128 -4.42 17.81 -9.78
C ARG A 128 -4.12 16.59 -8.90
N ALA A 129 -3.38 15.58 -9.37
CA ALA A 129 -3.22 14.34 -8.59
C ALA A 129 -2.50 14.56 -7.26
N PHE A 130 -1.59 15.54 -7.16
CA PHE A 130 -0.90 15.90 -5.91
C PHE A 130 -1.85 16.36 -4.78
N ASN A 131 -3.08 16.77 -5.11
CA ASN A 131 -4.06 17.30 -4.16
C ASN A 131 -5.37 16.51 -4.07
N ASP A 132 -5.63 15.60 -5.01
CA ASP A 132 -6.76 14.66 -4.96
C ASP A 132 -6.41 13.44 -4.09
N TYR A 133 -7.04 13.29 -2.93
CA TYR A 133 -6.70 12.23 -1.97
C TYR A 133 -6.96 10.80 -2.49
N GLY A 134 -7.90 10.63 -3.43
CA GLY A 134 -8.22 9.36 -4.06
C GLY A 134 -7.15 9.01 -5.09
N ALA A 135 -6.95 9.90 -6.05
CA ALA A 135 -6.01 9.71 -7.14
C ALA A 135 -4.56 9.70 -6.67
N HIS A 136 -4.17 10.54 -5.71
CA HIS A 136 -2.82 10.58 -5.14
C HIS A 136 -2.35 9.20 -4.72
N TYR A 137 -3.23 8.40 -4.09
CA TYR A 137 -2.92 7.04 -3.70
C TYR A 137 -2.56 6.17 -4.92
N PHE A 138 -3.37 6.21 -5.98
CA PHE A 138 -3.16 5.41 -7.17
C PHE A 138 -1.94 5.86 -7.99
N PHE A 139 -1.68 7.17 -8.09
CA PHE A 139 -0.48 7.68 -8.77
C PHE A 139 0.80 7.24 -8.05
N VAL A 140 0.84 7.36 -6.72
CA VAL A 140 1.94 6.85 -5.90
C VAL A 140 2.16 5.36 -6.13
N ARG A 141 1.09 4.57 -6.17
CA ARG A 141 1.15 3.13 -6.44
C ARG A 141 1.66 2.83 -7.86
N LEU A 142 1.18 3.56 -8.86
CA LEU A 142 1.58 3.39 -10.26
C LEU A 142 3.08 3.57 -10.45
N ILE A 143 3.66 4.59 -9.80
CA ILE A 143 5.11 4.83 -9.82
C ILE A 143 5.88 3.56 -9.40
N GLY A 144 5.46 2.90 -8.32
CA GLY A 144 6.11 1.70 -7.81
C GLY A 144 5.76 0.40 -8.55
N LEU A 145 4.84 0.43 -9.51
CA LEU A 145 4.44 -0.77 -10.28
C LEU A 145 5.07 -0.82 -11.68
N VAL A 146 5.46 0.32 -12.24
CA VAL A 146 6.10 0.40 -13.56
C VAL A 146 7.60 0.14 -13.39
N SER A 147 8.12 -0.90 -14.03
CA SER A 147 9.54 -1.30 -13.92
C SER A 147 10.44 -0.66 -14.98
N SER A 148 9.86 0.00 -15.99
CA SER A 148 10.56 0.52 -17.18
C SER A 148 10.78 2.04 -17.17
N TRP A 149 10.86 2.67 -16.00
CA TRP A 149 11.10 4.10 -15.92
C TRP A 149 12.47 4.48 -16.50
N PRO A 150 12.55 5.54 -17.34
CA PRO A 150 13.83 6.12 -17.73
C PRO A 150 14.61 6.69 -16.52
N ASP A 151 15.94 6.62 -16.56
CA ASP A 151 16.82 7.07 -15.45
C ASP A 151 16.59 8.54 -15.04
N ASP A 152 16.36 9.42 -16.03
CA ASP A 152 16.08 10.84 -15.80
C ASP A 152 14.73 11.06 -15.12
N THR A 153 13.78 10.15 -15.33
CA THR A 153 12.45 10.16 -14.72
C THR A 153 12.49 9.61 -13.30
N ILE A 154 13.30 8.57 -13.03
CA ILE A 154 13.43 7.96 -11.69
C ILE A 154 13.72 8.99 -10.61
N SER A 155 14.68 9.91 -10.84
CA SER A 155 15.06 10.92 -9.85
C SER A 155 13.93 11.91 -9.52
N ILE A 156 13.00 12.14 -10.46
CA ILE A 156 11.82 12.99 -10.24
C ILE A 156 10.79 12.20 -9.42
N LEU A 157 10.53 10.95 -9.80
CA LEU A 157 9.56 10.09 -9.13
C LEU A 157 10.00 9.76 -7.69
N GLU A 158 11.29 9.56 -7.44
CA GLU A 158 11.84 9.39 -6.09
C GLU A 158 11.47 10.58 -5.19
N LYS A 159 11.61 11.82 -5.68
CA LYS A 159 11.25 13.03 -4.91
C LYS A 159 9.76 13.07 -4.61
N LEU A 160 8.90 12.76 -5.59
CA LEU A 160 7.46 12.72 -5.39
C LEU A 160 7.05 11.68 -4.34
N LEU A 161 7.69 10.52 -4.33
CA LEU A 161 7.43 9.49 -3.34
C LEU A 161 7.91 9.89 -1.94
N LEU A 162 9.09 10.50 -1.82
CA LEU A 162 9.58 11.03 -0.54
C LEU A 162 8.65 12.12 0.01
N GLU A 163 8.23 13.07 -0.83
CA GLU A 163 7.23 14.09 -0.46
C GLU A 163 5.90 13.45 -0.02
N ALA A 164 5.48 12.37 -0.67
CA ALA A 164 4.28 11.62 -0.30
C ALA A 164 4.41 10.86 1.03
N VAL A 165 5.61 10.37 1.38
CA VAL A 165 5.89 9.77 2.71
C VAL A 165 5.78 10.83 3.81
N ASP A 166 6.28 12.04 3.56
CA ASP A 166 6.31 13.16 4.51
C ASP A 166 5.01 13.97 4.59
N ASN A 167 4.03 13.71 3.71
CA ASN A 167 2.79 14.47 3.66
C ASN A 167 1.89 14.21 4.89
N LEU A 168 1.92 15.13 5.86
CA LEU A 168 1.20 15.02 7.12
C LEU A 168 -0.31 15.34 7.05
N ARG A 169 -0.83 15.74 5.88
CA ARG A 169 -2.25 16.08 5.72
C ARG A 169 -3.11 14.80 5.89
N PRO A 170 -4.10 14.76 6.82
CA PRO A 170 -4.80 13.53 7.20
C PRO A 170 -5.43 12.73 6.04
N GLN A 171 -5.91 13.42 5.00
CA GLN A 171 -6.53 12.78 3.84
C GLN A 171 -5.56 11.92 3.02
N PHE A 172 -4.24 12.10 3.16
CA PHE A 172 -3.21 11.31 2.48
C PHE A 172 -2.59 10.23 3.37
N SER A 173 -3.16 9.97 4.55
CA SER A 173 -2.64 8.97 5.50
C SER A 173 -2.40 7.58 4.90
N LYS A 174 -3.28 7.12 3.99
CA LYS A 174 -3.11 5.83 3.26
C LYS A 174 -2.02 5.89 2.17
N SER A 175 -1.70 7.08 1.66
CA SER A 175 -0.71 7.26 0.60
C SER A 175 0.71 7.18 1.14
N ARG A 176 0.94 7.56 2.41
CA ARG A 176 2.28 7.52 3.03
C ARG A 176 2.91 6.11 3.04
N PRO A 177 2.26 5.06 3.59
CA PRO A 177 2.82 3.70 3.53
C PRO A 177 2.92 3.18 2.09
N ALA A 178 1.96 3.52 1.22
CA ALA A 178 2.03 3.16 -0.19
C ALA A 178 3.23 3.80 -0.89
N ALA A 179 3.58 5.05 -0.56
CA ALA A 179 4.72 5.76 -1.13
C ALA A 179 6.04 5.13 -0.71
N LEU A 180 6.16 4.73 0.56
CA LEU A 180 7.34 4.05 1.06
C LEU A 180 7.56 2.69 0.35
N LEU A 181 6.50 1.90 0.16
CA LEU A 181 6.58 0.64 -0.58
C LEU A 181 6.82 0.84 -2.08
N SER A 182 6.24 1.89 -2.68
CA SER A 182 6.53 2.26 -4.07
C SER A 182 7.98 2.71 -4.24
N LEU A 183 8.56 3.37 -3.23
CA LEU A 183 9.95 3.82 -3.27
C LEU A 183 10.89 2.62 -3.31
N LEU A 184 10.61 1.57 -2.52
CA LEU A 184 11.34 0.31 -2.57
C LEU A 184 11.36 -0.32 -3.97
N ASN A 185 10.22 -0.32 -4.65
CA ASN A 185 10.13 -0.88 -6.00
C ASN A 185 10.78 0.01 -7.07
N LEU A 186 10.77 1.33 -6.88
CA LEU A 186 11.36 2.29 -7.82
C LEU A 186 12.90 2.31 -7.70
N SER A 187 13.42 2.42 -6.47
CA SER A 187 14.86 2.56 -6.19
C SER A 187 15.17 2.38 -4.71
N SER A 188 16.17 1.55 -4.40
CA SER A 188 16.64 1.32 -3.04
C SER A 188 17.65 2.36 -2.53
N LYS A 189 18.07 3.34 -3.36
CA LYS A 189 19.17 4.27 -3.02
C LYS A 189 18.91 5.12 -1.77
N GLN A 190 17.65 5.48 -1.54
CA GLN A 190 17.25 6.32 -0.41
C GLN A 190 16.83 5.50 0.83
N LEU A 191 16.74 4.18 0.70
CA LEU A 191 16.23 3.29 1.74
C LEU A 191 17.39 2.75 2.60
N SER A 192 17.81 3.57 3.57
CA SER A 192 18.80 3.18 4.57
C SER A 192 18.13 2.82 5.90
N SER A 193 18.86 2.11 6.75
CA SER A 193 18.44 1.81 8.14
C SER A 193 18.10 3.07 8.92
N HIS A 194 18.89 4.14 8.76
CA HIS A 194 18.65 5.41 9.46
C HIS A 194 17.33 6.04 9.03
N PHE A 195 17.04 6.04 7.72
CA PHE A 195 15.77 6.52 7.19
C PHE A 195 14.59 5.71 7.74
N LEU A 196 14.71 4.37 7.82
CA LEU A 196 13.67 3.54 8.40
C LEU A 196 13.50 3.77 9.91
N ILE A 197 14.58 3.98 10.66
CA ILE A 197 14.54 4.31 12.09
C ILE A 197 13.78 5.62 12.33
N GLU A 198 14.05 6.66 11.54
CA GLU A 198 13.31 7.93 11.62
C GLU A 198 11.80 7.74 11.45
N ILE A 199 11.39 6.90 10.50
CA ILE A 199 9.98 6.56 10.30
C ILE A 199 9.43 5.77 11.49
N LEU A 200 10.18 4.79 12.00
CA LEU A 200 9.74 3.92 13.08
C LEU A 200 9.56 4.67 14.40
N GLU A 201 10.40 5.66 14.69
CA GLU A 201 10.39 6.41 15.96
C GLU A 201 9.58 7.71 15.91
N SER A 202 9.26 8.21 14.71
CA SER A 202 8.48 9.44 14.56
C SER A 202 7.07 9.34 15.15
N SER A 203 6.72 10.30 16.00
CA SER A 203 5.36 10.43 16.57
C SER A 203 4.30 10.76 15.53
N ASN A 204 4.71 11.24 14.35
CA ASN A 204 3.82 11.51 13.23
C ASN A 204 3.58 10.28 12.35
N SER A 205 4.26 9.16 12.60
CA SER A 205 4.08 7.93 11.83
C SER A 205 2.85 7.16 12.31
N SER A 206 1.95 6.85 11.37
CA SER A 206 0.89 5.89 11.65
C SER A 206 1.49 4.49 11.79
N TRP A 207 0.78 3.60 12.48
CA TRP A 207 1.24 2.22 12.59
C TRP A 207 1.38 1.54 11.23
N GLN A 208 0.57 1.91 10.23
CA GLN A 208 0.69 1.39 8.86
C GLN A 208 2.00 1.83 8.21
N LEU A 209 2.43 3.08 8.44
CA LEU A 209 3.70 3.58 7.92
C LEU A 209 4.88 2.91 8.63
N GLN A 210 4.83 2.77 9.95
CA GLN A 210 5.83 2.01 10.71
C GLN A 210 5.91 0.55 10.24
N TYR A 211 4.76 -0.09 10.01
CA TYR A 211 4.70 -1.46 9.51
C TYR A 211 5.28 -1.56 8.08
N ALA A 212 4.94 -0.62 7.20
CA ALA A 212 5.53 -0.55 5.86
C ALA A 212 7.06 -0.36 5.92
N ALA A 213 7.58 0.42 6.88
CA ALA A 213 9.02 0.54 7.09
C ALA A 213 9.68 -0.81 7.44
N LEU A 214 9.00 -1.65 8.24
CA LEU A 214 9.47 -3.00 8.52
C LEU A 214 9.36 -3.94 7.31
N MET A 215 8.34 -3.77 6.46
CA MET A 215 8.29 -4.50 5.17
C MET A 215 9.46 -4.11 4.26
N VAL A 216 9.87 -2.83 4.26
CA VAL A 216 11.07 -2.38 3.55
C VAL A 216 12.33 -2.99 4.17
N ALA A 217 12.43 -2.99 5.50
CA ALA A 217 13.57 -3.57 6.21
C ALA A 217 13.86 -5.02 5.77
N GLU A 218 12.83 -5.85 5.62
CA GLU A 218 12.95 -7.26 5.17
C GLU A 218 13.64 -7.42 3.81
N GLN A 219 13.66 -6.37 2.99
CA GLN A 219 14.24 -6.38 1.65
C GLN A 219 15.61 -5.66 1.59
N LEU A 220 16.08 -5.11 2.71
CA LEU A 220 17.38 -4.46 2.77
C LEU A 220 18.52 -5.49 2.86
N PRO A 221 19.73 -5.14 2.38
CA PRO A 221 20.91 -5.98 2.56
C PRO A 221 21.20 -6.25 4.05
N GLU A 222 21.80 -7.40 4.36
CA GLU A 222 22.12 -7.84 5.73
C GLU A 222 22.85 -6.79 6.57
N ARG A 223 23.74 -6.00 5.94
CA ARG A 223 24.45 -4.90 6.60
C ARG A 223 23.50 -3.84 7.18
N GLU A 224 22.46 -3.48 6.45
CA GLU A 224 21.46 -2.51 6.90
C GLU A 224 20.59 -3.13 8.00
N LEU A 225 20.15 -4.38 7.81
CA LEU A 225 19.42 -5.12 8.83
C LEU A 225 20.17 -5.18 10.17
N LEU A 226 21.50 -5.38 10.15
CA LEU A 226 22.30 -5.39 11.37
C LEU A 226 22.26 -4.04 12.12
N ILE A 227 22.25 -2.91 11.40
CA ILE A 227 22.13 -1.57 12.01
C ILE A 227 20.75 -1.43 12.69
N LEU A 228 19.69 -1.86 12.01
CA LEU A 228 18.34 -1.88 12.57
C LEU A 228 18.26 -2.76 13.82
N HIS A 229 18.84 -3.96 13.77
CA HIS A 229 18.90 -4.89 14.91
C HIS A 229 19.63 -4.28 16.11
N GLN A 230 20.76 -3.63 15.88
CA GLN A 230 21.55 -2.98 16.94
C GLN A 230 20.81 -1.80 17.58
N HIS A 231 20.08 -1.02 16.77
CA HIS A 231 19.34 0.14 17.25
C HIS A 231 18.03 -0.24 17.96
N LEU A 232 17.26 -1.17 17.38
CA LEU A 232 15.92 -1.54 17.85
C LEU A 232 15.91 -2.70 18.86
N GLY A 233 17.10 -3.18 19.27
CA GLY A 233 17.30 -4.40 20.06
C GLY A 233 16.33 -4.62 21.23
N ALA A 234 16.02 -5.91 21.45
CA ALA A 234 15.19 -6.49 22.52
C ALA A 234 13.94 -5.66 22.92
N GLU A 235 13.03 -5.41 21.96
CA GLU A 235 11.66 -4.91 22.12
C GLU A 235 11.46 -3.58 22.89
N GLY A 236 12.49 -3.01 23.51
CA GLY A 236 12.39 -1.88 24.43
C GLY A 236 12.04 -0.58 23.71
N HIS A 237 12.66 -0.33 22.56
CA HIS A 237 12.54 0.94 21.82
C HIS A 237 11.15 1.16 21.20
N LEU A 238 10.46 0.09 20.81
CA LEU A 238 9.12 0.15 20.19
C LEU A 238 8.06 -0.57 21.04
N SER A 239 8.29 -0.73 22.34
CA SER A 239 7.36 -1.36 23.28
C SER A 239 5.97 -0.68 23.28
N ALA A 240 5.92 0.63 23.10
CA ALA A 240 4.69 1.42 22.98
C ALA A 240 4.05 1.42 21.57
N ALA A 241 4.72 0.84 20.56
CA ALA A 241 4.20 0.80 19.20
C ALA A 241 2.96 -0.08 19.08
N HIS A 242 2.22 0.05 17.98
CA HIS A 242 1.04 -0.78 17.71
C HIS A 242 1.38 -2.28 17.72
N ALA A 243 0.46 -3.14 18.17
CA ALA A 243 0.70 -4.58 18.32
C ALA A 243 1.16 -5.25 17.00
N TYR A 244 0.62 -4.82 15.87
CA TYR A 244 1.04 -5.30 14.55
C TYR A 244 2.48 -4.91 14.20
N VAL A 245 2.91 -3.71 14.58
CA VAL A 245 4.29 -3.24 14.37
C VAL A 245 5.24 -4.06 15.22
N ARG A 246 4.91 -4.30 16.49
CA ARG A 246 5.73 -5.15 17.36
C ARG A 246 5.86 -6.57 16.81
N LYS A 247 4.75 -7.20 16.39
CA LYS A 247 4.78 -8.56 15.81
C LYS A 247 5.62 -8.63 14.54
N LYS A 248 5.47 -7.63 13.67
CA LYS A 248 6.27 -7.52 12.44
C LYS A 248 7.75 -7.34 12.78
N LEU A 249 8.07 -6.49 13.76
CA LEU A 249 9.45 -6.28 14.22
C LEU A 249 10.05 -7.60 14.72
N SER A 250 9.34 -8.37 15.53
CA SER A 250 9.81 -9.69 15.97
C SER A 250 10.09 -10.63 14.79
N ARG A 251 9.35 -10.54 13.67
CA ARG A 251 9.63 -11.31 12.44
C ARG A 251 10.90 -10.82 11.74
N VAL A 252 11.12 -9.50 11.67
CA VAL A 252 12.31 -8.90 11.05
C VAL A 252 13.58 -9.16 11.85
N LEU A 253 13.45 -9.28 13.18
CA LEU A 253 14.56 -9.49 14.10
C LEU A 253 14.88 -10.97 14.39
N ALA A 254 14.03 -11.91 13.97
CA ALA A 254 14.21 -13.35 14.15
C ALA A 254 15.17 -13.94 13.11
#